data_AF-A0A814PTQ2-F1
#
_entry.id   AF-A0A814PTQ2-F1
#
_cell.length_a   1.000
_cell.length_b   1.000
_cell.length_c   1.000
_cell.angle_alpha   90.00
_cell.angle_beta   90.00
_cell.angle_gamma   90.00
#
_symmetry.space_group_name_H-M   'P 1'
#
loop_
_entity.id
_entity.type
_entity.pdbx_description
1 polymer ?
#
loop_
_entity_poly.entity_id
_entity_poly.type
_entity_poly.pdbx_seq_one_letter_code
_entity_poly.pdbx_strand_id
1 'polypeptide(L)' 'MLRLLGCDAVGMSVVHEVTLGAHCGFRMLGLALITNKCLSEYDSTVEALHEDVIRISELKANELQQLILDFVGLLKQNKK' A
#
# COMPACT_ATOMS: atom_id res chain seq x y z
N MET A 1 10.47 -10.01 13.85
CA MET A 1 9.17 -10.68 14.12
C MET A 1 8.25 -10.67 12.91
N LEU A 2 7.79 -9.53 12.38
CA LEU A 2 6.80 -9.47 11.28
C LEU A 2 7.17 -10.31 10.05
N ARG A 3 8.43 -10.27 9.62
CA ARG A 3 8.93 -11.10 8.52
C ARG A 3 8.81 -12.61 8.79
N LEU A 4 9.00 -13.05 10.05
CA LEU A 4 8.83 -14.46 10.44
C LEU A 4 7.36 -14.89 10.41
N LEU A 5 6.43 -13.94 10.57
CA LEU A 5 4.99 -14.17 10.42
C LEU A 5 4.52 -14.11 8.96
N GLY A 6 5.44 -13.95 8.00
CA GLY A 6 5.12 -13.88 6.57
C GLY A 6 4.64 -12.52 6.08
N CYS A 7 4.89 -11.44 6.83
CA CYS A 7 4.51 -10.09 6.42
C CYS A 7 5.48 -9.52 5.37
N ASP A 8 4.95 -9.15 4.21
CA ASP A 8 5.71 -8.51 3.10
C ASP A 8 5.70 -6.97 3.16
N ALA A 9 4.67 -6.37 3.78
CA ALA A 9 4.54 -4.92 3.94
C ALA A 9 3.80 -4.59 5.25
N VAL A 10 4.25 -3.54 5.95
CA VAL A 10 3.64 -3.07 7.20
C VAL A 10 3.20 -1.62 7.04
N GLY A 11 2.00 -1.32 7.55
CA GLY A 11 1.43 0.02 7.57
C GLY A 11 0.57 0.22 8.82
N MET A 12 -0.02 1.41 8.94
CA MET A 12 -0.78 1.83 10.13
C MET A 12 -2.29 1.99 9.83
N SER A 13 -2.78 1.51 8.69
CA SER A 13 -4.16 1.70 8.21
C SER A 13 -4.65 0.50 7.39
N VAL A 14 -5.76 0.67 6.66
CA VAL A 14 -6.36 -0.26 5.68
C VAL A 14 -7.09 -1.46 6.27
N VAL A 15 -6.55 -2.11 7.31
CA VAL A 15 -7.13 -3.35 7.85
C VAL A 15 -8.56 -3.14 8.36
N HIS A 16 -8.83 -2.03 9.05
CA HIS A 16 -10.14 -1.75 9.64
C HIS A 16 -11.18 -1.44 8.55
N GLU A 17 -10.80 -0.67 7.54
CA GLU A 17 -11.65 -0.31 6.40
C GLU A 17 -12.00 -1.54 5.56
N VAL A 18 -11.03 -2.42 5.30
CA VAL A 18 -11.24 -3.66 4.55
C VAL A 18 -12.11 -4.64 5.33
N THR A 19 -11.91 -4.76 6.64
CA THR A 19 -12.72 -5.66 7.49
C THR A 19 -14.19 -5.23 7.46
N LEU A 20 -14.46 -3.93 7.63
CA LEU A 20 -15.81 -3.40 7.56
C LEU A 20 -16.42 -3.55 6.16
N GLY A 21 -15.65 -3.24 5.11
CA GLY A 21 -16.11 -3.36 3.73
C GLY A 21 -16.46 -4.80 3.34
N ALA A 22 -15.62 -5.76 3.75
CA ALA A 22 -15.87 -7.18 3.54
C ALA A 22 -17.13 -7.66 4.30
N HIS A 23 -17.31 -7.21 5.54
CA HIS A 23 -18.53 -7.51 6.32
C HIS A 23 -19.80 -7.00 5.62
N CYS A 24 -19.72 -5.85 4.95
CA CYS A 24 -20.82 -5.28 4.16
C CYS A 24 -20.97 -5.90 2.75
N GLY A 25 -20.16 -6.89 2.38
CA GLY A 25 -20.26 -7.58 1.08
C GLY A 25 -19.65 -6.83 -0.10
N PHE A 26 -18.77 -5.85 0.13
CA PHE A 26 -18.09 -5.16 -0.97
C PHE A 26 -17.00 -6.03 -1.61
N ARG A 27 -16.86 -5.93 -2.94
CA ARG A 27 -15.65 -6.39 -3.63
C ARG A 27 -14.57 -5.34 -3.48
N MET A 28 -13.42 -5.72 -2.93
CA MET A 28 -12.35 -4.80 -2.57
C MET A 28 -11.04 -5.14 -3.27
N LEU A 29 -10.22 -4.12 -3.53
CA LEU A 29 -8.84 -4.21 -3.99
C LEU A 29 -7.96 -3.49 -2.96
N GLY A 30 -6.90 -4.15 -2.49
CA GLY A 30 -5.86 -3.53 -1.67
C GLY A 30 -4.63 -3.20 -2.51
N LEU A 31 -4.07 -2.01 -2.32
CA LEU A 31 -2.81 -1.57 -2.92
C LEU A 31 -1.95 -0.93 -1.83
N ALA A 32 -0.65 -1.18 -1.87
CA ALA A 32 0.32 -0.55 -0.98
C ALA A 32 1.45 0.05 -1.82
N LEU A 33 1.74 1.33 -1.61
CA LEU A 33 2.96 1.96 -2.13
C LEU A 33 4.07 1.74 -1.12
N ILE A 34 5.12 1.02 -1.52
CA ILE A 34 6.29 0.81 -0.67
C ILE A 34 7.13 2.09 -0.66
N THR A 35 7.03 2.85 0.41
CA THR A 35 7.71 4.16 0.56
C THR A 35 9.09 4.03 1.20
N ASN A 36 9.35 2.96 1.93
CA ASN A 36 10.64 2.66 2.53
C ASN A 36 10.83 1.16 2.73
N LYS A 37 12.10 0.74 2.89
CA LYS A 37 12.44 -0.62 3.32
C LYS A 37 12.47 -0.66 4.85
N CYS A 38 11.93 -1.73 5.44
CA CYS A 38 12.03 -1.94 6.88
C CYS A 38 13.49 -2.10 7.31
N LEU A 39 13.86 -1.42 8.39
CA LEU A 39 15.15 -1.57 9.05
C LEU A 39 15.15 -2.88 9.84
N SER A 40 16.06 -3.80 9.50
CA SER A 40 16.14 -5.12 10.14
C SER A 40 17.46 -5.37 10.85
N GLU A 41 18.40 -4.43 10.77
CA GLU A 41 19.75 -4.54 11.33
C GLU A 41 19.89 -3.52 12.47
N TYR A 42 20.48 -3.94 13.58
CA TYR A 42 20.66 -3.09 14.75
C TYR A 42 21.68 -1.96 14.54
N ASP A 43 22.66 -2.18 13.65
CA ASP A 43 23.72 -1.21 13.36
C ASP A 43 23.36 -0.26 12.20
N SER A 44 22.11 -0.25 11.75
CA SER A 44 21.70 0.62 10.64
C SER A 44 21.73 2.09 11.06
N THR A 45 22.47 2.92 10.32
CA THR A 45 22.49 4.38 10.50
C THR A 45 21.33 5.09 9.81
N VAL A 46 20.46 4.34 9.13
CA VAL A 46 19.29 4.86 8.40
C VAL A 46 18.09 4.82 9.34
N GLU A 47 17.38 5.93 9.45
CA GLU A 47 16.14 6.02 10.22
C GLU A 47 14.92 6.02 9.29
N ALA A 48 13.80 5.47 9.77
CA ALA A 48 12.54 5.54 9.04
C ALA A 48 11.85 6.88 9.32
N LEU A 49 12.06 7.86 8.44
CA LEU A 49 11.52 9.21 8.57
C LEU A 49 10.20 9.38 7.82
N HIS A 50 9.26 10.13 8.41
CA HIS A 50 7.97 10.39 7.77
C HIS A 50 8.11 11.31 6.55
N GLU A 51 9.07 12.24 6.57
CA GLU A 51 9.35 13.13 5.44
C GLU A 51 9.76 12.34 4.18
N ASP A 52 10.54 11.27 4.34
CA ASP A 52 10.91 10.38 3.22
C ASP A 52 9.70 9.62 2.68
N VAL A 53 8.78 9.21 3.57
CA VAL A 53 7.52 8.58 3.16
C VAL A 53 6.70 9.53 2.29
N ILE A 54 6.57 10.80 2.68
CA ILE A 54 5.86 11.82 1.91
C ILE A 54 6.56 12.05 0.57
N ARG A 55 7.88 12.25 0.58
CA ARG A 55 8.68 12.50 -0.63
C ARG A 55 8.53 11.39 -1.66
N ILE A 56 8.64 10.13 -1.26
CA ILE A 56 8.45 9.00 -2.18
C ILE A 56 7.01 8.92 -2.68
N SER A 57 6.03 9.24 -1.83
CA SER A 57 4.62 9.27 -2.21
C SER A 57 4.35 10.31 -3.30
N GLU A 58 4.90 11.51 -3.17
CA GLU A 58 4.80 12.57 -4.19
C GLU A 58 5.48 12.17 -5.49
N LEU A 59 6.70 11.62 -5.41
CA LEU A 59 7.45 11.16 -6.59
C LEU A 59 6.72 10.07 -7.37
N LYS A 60 5.96 9.21 -6.68
CA LYS A 60 5.22 8.08 -7.28
C LYS A 60 3.74 8.33 -7.50
N ALA A 61 3.25 9.53 -7.20
CA ALA A 61 1.84 9.88 -7.30
C ALA A 61 1.29 9.66 -8.72
N ASN A 62 2.00 10.13 -9.75
CA ASN A 62 1.56 10.01 -11.14
C ASN A 62 1.50 8.55 -11.62
N GLU A 63 2.49 7.73 -11.26
CA GLU A 63 2.53 6.30 -11.61
C GLU A 63 1.38 5.54 -10.94
N LEU A 64 1.15 5.79 -9.64
CA LEU A 64 0.06 5.18 -8.89
C LEU A 64 -1.31 5.62 -9.41
N GLN A 65 -1.46 6.91 -9.73
CA GLN A 65 -2.69 7.44 -10.33
C GLN A 65 -2.99 6.75 -11.66
N GLN A 66 -1.99 6.60 -12.52
CA GLN A 66 -2.19 5.96 -13.82
C GLN A 66 -2.59 4.49 -13.67
N LEU A 67 -1.94 3.75 -12.77
CA LEU A 67 -2.31 2.37 -12.45
C LEU A 67 -3.78 2.24 -12.01
N ILE A 68 -4.24 3.14 -11.15
CA ILE A 68 -5.63 3.14 -10.66
C ILE A 68 -6.59 3.47 -11.80
N LEU A 69 -6.27 4.45 -12.65
CA LEU A 69 -7.09 4.82 -13.80
C LEU A 69 -7.24 3.65 -14.78
N ASP A 70 -6.15 2.95 -15.07
CA ASP A 70 -6.15 1.78 -15.96
C ASP A 70 -6.98 0.65 -15.37
N PHE A 71 -6.81 0.36 -14.08
CA PHE A 71 -7.61 -0.65 -13.38
C PHE A 71 -9.12 -0.32 -13.44
N VAL A 72 -9.50 0.93 -13.17
CA VAL A 72 -10.90 1.37 -13.27
C VAL A 72 -11.41 1.28 -14.72
N GLY A 73 -10.56 1.58 -15.70
CA GLY A 73 -10.85 1.40 -17.13
C GLY A 73 -11.21 -0.05 -17.46
N LEU A 74 -10.41 -1.02 -16.99
CA LEU A 74 -10.66 -2.45 -17.16
C LEU A 74 -11.96 -2.90 -16.49
N LEU A 75 -12.28 -2.38 -15.31
CA LEU A 75 -13.53 -2.72 -14.62
C LEU A 75 -14.78 -2.27 -15.39
N LYS A 76 -14.72 -1.16 -16.14
CA LYS A 76 -15.84 -0.70 -16.97
C LYS A 76 -16.07 -1.61 -18.18
N GLN A 77 -15.01 -2.14 -18.76
CA GLN A 77 -15.09 -3.01 -19.94
C GLN A 77 -15.71 -4.37 -19.59
N ASN A 78 -15.42 -4.91 -18.41
CA ASN A 78 -15.94 -6.19 -17.91
C ASN A 78 -17.39 -6.15 -17.40
N LYS A 79 -18.09 -5.01 -17.51
CA LYS A 79 -19.51 -4.87 -17.14
C LYS A 79 -20.49 -5.00 -18.33
N LYS A 80 -19.99 -5.29 -19.54
CA LYS A 80 -20.81 -5.76 -20.66
C LYS A 80 -20.99 -7.27 -20.57
#